data_AF-A0A2S6NBP7-F1
#
_entry.id   AF-A0A2S6NBP7-F1
#
_cell.length_a   1.000
_cell.length_b   1.000
_cell.length_c   1.000
_cell.angle_alpha   90.00
_cell.angle_beta   90.00
_cell.angle_gamma   90.00
#
_symmetry.space_group_name_H-M   'P 1'
#
loop_
_entity.id
_entity.type
_entity.pdbx_description
1 polymer ?
#
loop_
_entity_poly.entity_id
_entity_poly.type
_entity_poly.pdbx_seq_one_letter_code
_entity_poly.pdbx_strand_id
1 'polypeptide(L)'
;MAAKLRQAWRISGLGSSLATLLLVSGCSTLERQGVVGAVETPAPAPPKPTVVDTAERKKLIALFGGEYRWPKAENYLNDVLNKLARSSDTPNQPYRVTILNSGVINAFALPSGDLFVTRGMLALANDTAEIAAVMAHEIGHVTARHAFLRAEQEKTAQVITRAATVIQNRQKGEQVETTSALSLAGFSRQQELEADRIGIRAAARAGYDPFGAARFLNSLERASELRNEMTGQKSDKPDLLSTHPSTPERISAALGEARQIGAPGIGEAARAPYLAALDGMTFGDDPKDGAISGRRFVHPRLGFAFEAPEGFALENSHAAVLGVANGGAEALRLDSVRAPEGKSLSDYLTSGWIDGLLSSTIETGQVNGLPAVFADARAGEWNFRVAVIAYRDDLYRIIFAVKALTPEARQNFTTSIGSFRALAPEEIKTASALRLRIVAAGARDTLATLAARMAVGDHAVEQFEMLNEIAEAGVKPGDVCKIVAN
;
A
#
# COMPACT_ATOMS: atom_id res chain seq x y z
N MET A 1 -57.31 -56.09 44.78
CA MET A 1 -58.57 -55.70 45.45
C MET A 1 -59.11 -54.49 44.70
N ALA A 2 -60.23 -54.67 43.99
CA ALA A 2 -60.84 -53.72 43.06
C ALA A 2 -61.78 -52.73 43.77
N ALA A 3 -61.93 -51.53 43.21
CA ALA A 3 -63.06 -50.58 43.39
C ALA A 3 -62.65 -49.22 42.78
N LYS A 4 -63.42 -48.44 42.01
CA LYS A 4 -64.84 -48.33 41.59
C LYS A 4 -64.84 -47.42 40.32
N LEU A 5 -65.47 -47.73 39.19
CA LEU A 5 -66.90 -47.57 38.81
C LEU A 5 -67.45 -46.14 39.09
N ARG A 6 -67.68 -45.33 38.03
CA ARG A 6 -68.99 -44.94 37.39
C ARG A 6 -69.86 -44.05 38.30
N GLN A 7 -70.57 -42.98 37.91
CA GLN A 7 -71.34 -42.58 36.72
C GLN A 7 -71.74 -41.09 36.93
N ALA A 8 -71.61 -40.19 35.95
CA ALA A 8 -72.68 -39.66 35.07
C ALA A 8 -73.90 -39.01 35.76
N TRP A 9 -74.07 -37.69 35.58
CA TRP A 9 -75.38 -37.01 35.52
C TRP A 9 -75.43 -36.07 34.29
N ARG A 10 -76.50 -36.23 33.50
CA ARG A 10 -76.97 -35.38 32.40
C ARG A 10 -78.20 -34.59 32.90
N ILE A 11 -78.51 -33.48 32.22
CA ILE A 11 -79.83 -32.89 31.85
C ILE A 11 -79.50 -31.46 31.32
N SER A 12 -79.50 -31.16 30.01
CA SER A 12 -80.61 -30.92 29.06
C SER A 12 -81.35 -29.58 29.29
N GLY A 13 -81.06 -28.53 28.52
CA GLY A 13 -81.91 -27.97 27.43
C GLY A 13 -82.12 -26.45 27.68
N LEU A 14 -82.41 -25.53 26.76
CA LEU A 14 -82.81 -25.54 25.34
C LEU A 14 -82.82 -24.06 24.82
N GLY A 15 -82.64 -23.83 23.51
CA GLY A 15 -83.03 -22.59 22.78
C GLY A 15 -81.88 -21.91 21.98
N SER A 16 -81.55 -22.35 20.75
CA SER A 16 -82.09 -21.94 19.42
C SER A 16 -82.04 -20.42 19.17
N SER A 17 -81.33 -19.87 18.16
CA SER A 17 -81.56 -20.03 16.71
C SER A 17 -80.31 -19.54 15.93
N LEU A 18 -79.72 -20.27 14.97
CA LEU A 18 -80.12 -20.62 13.59
C LEU A 18 -79.62 -19.61 12.52
N ALA A 19 -78.57 -20.00 11.79
CA ALA A 19 -78.29 -19.70 10.37
C ALA A 19 -77.14 -20.65 9.91
N THR A 20 -77.43 -21.86 9.39
CA THR A 20 -77.55 -22.22 7.95
C THR A 20 -76.35 -21.73 7.13
N LEU A 21 -75.43 -22.57 6.62
CA LEU A 21 -75.62 -23.58 5.56
C LEU A 21 -74.56 -24.71 5.60
N LEU A 22 -74.98 -25.87 5.11
CA LEU A 22 -74.25 -27.13 4.92
C LEU A 22 -73.84 -27.35 3.45
N LEU A 23 -72.64 -27.94 3.29
CA LEU A 23 -72.20 -28.97 2.29
C LEU A 23 -72.16 -28.56 0.79
N VAL A 24 -71.17 -28.94 -0.03
CA VAL A 24 -70.54 -30.26 -0.25
C VAL A 24 -69.09 -30.13 -0.79
N SER A 25 -68.30 -31.16 -0.47
CA SER A 25 -66.95 -31.59 -0.84
C SER A 25 -66.38 -31.34 -2.25
N GLY A 26 -65.04 -31.22 -2.30
CA GLY A 26 -64.21 -31.51 -3.48
C GLY A 26 -62.71 -31.32 -3.20
N CYS A 27 -61.96 -32.42 -3.04
CA CYS A 27 -60.50 -32.41 -2.89
C CYS A 27 -59.80 -32.09 -4.22
N SER A 28 -58.87 -31.14 -4.23
CA SER A 28 -57.59 -31.25 -4.95
C SER A 28 -56.68 -30.03 -4.72
N THR A 29 -55.40 -30.32 -4.46
CA THR A 29 -54.21 -29.45 -4.56
C THR A 29 -54.13 -28.23 -3.63
N LEU A 30 -53.47 -28.44 -2.49
CA LEU A 30 -52.92 -27.37 -1.66
C LEU A 30 -51.64 -26.85 -2.34
N GLU A 31 -51.76 -25.86 -3.22
CA GLU A 31 -50.64 -25.01 -3.59
C GLU A 31 -50.26 -24.18 -2.36
N ARG A 32 -49.02 -24.34 -1.90
CA ARG A 32 -48.42 -23.56 -0.82
C ARG A 32 -48.34 -22.11 -1.30
N GLN A 33 -49.30 -21.25 -0.92
CA GLN A 33 -49.15 -19.81 -1.09
C GLN A 33 -47.97 -19.35 -0.25
N GLY A 34 -46.92 -18.97 -0.96
CA GLY A 34 -45.67 -18.47 -0.40
C GLY A 34 -45.90 -17.24 0.45
N VAL A 35 -45.14 -17.18 1.54
CA VAL A 35 -44.86 -15.94 2.26
C VAL A 35 -44.41 -14.93 1.22
N VAL A 36 -45.19 -13.86 1.04
CA VAL A 36 -44.78 -12.70 0.26
C VAL A 36 -43.57 -12.13 0.99
N GLY A 37 -42.38 -12.47 0.50
CA GLY A 37 -41.15 -11.88 0.99
C GLY A 37 -41.27 -10.37 0.88
N ALA A 38 -41.04 -9.67 1.99
CA ALA A 38 -40.87 -8.23 1.94
C ALA A 38 -39.83 -7.95 0.86
N VAL A 39 -40.22 -7.17 -0.15
CA VAL A 39 -39.27 -6.61 -1.10
C VAL A 39 -38.35 -5.73 -0.26
N GLU A 40 -37.13 -6.20 0.02
CA GLU A 40 -36.09 -5.36 0.59
C GLU A 40 -35.88 -4.20 -0.39
N THR A 41 -36.40 -3.03 -0.03
CA THR A 41 -36.03 -1.79 -0.68
C THR A 41 -34.51 -1.68 -0.60
N PRO A 42 -33.79 -1.48 -1.72
CA PRO A 42 -32.35 -1.28 -1.68
C PRO A 42 -32.05 -0.16 -0.69
N ALA A 43 -31.13 -0.40 0.24
CA ALA A 43 -30.65 0.64 1.14
C ALA A 43 -30.22 1.86 0.29
N PRO A 44 -30.55 3.10 0.73
CA PRO A 44 -30.14 4.29 0.00
C PRO A 44 -28.63 4.25 -0.23
N ALA A 45 -28.20 4.65 -1.42
CA ALA A 45 -26.78 4.75 -1.72
C ALA A 45 -26.10 5.63 -0.65
N PRO A 46 -24.90 5.27 -0.17
CA PRO A 46 -24.18 6.11 0.76
C PRO A 46 -24.06 7.53 0.17
N PRO A 47 -24.12 8.58 1.01
CA PRO A 47 -24.05 9.95 0.54
C PRO A 47 -22.80 10.10 -0.35
N LYS A 48 -22.99 10.67 -1.56
CA LYS A 48 -21.85 10.99 -2.43
C LYS A 48 -20.87 11.85 -1.61
N PRO A 49 -19.58 11.49 -1.54
CA PRO A 49 -18.62 12.28 -0.79
C PRO A 49 -18.64 13.72 -1.32
N THR A 50 -18.96 14.69 -0.47
CA THR A 50 -18.60 16.08 -0.77
C THR A 50 -17.09 16.14 -0.82
N VAL A 51 -16.54 16.36 -2.01
CA VAL A 51 -15.10 16.41 -2.27
C VAL A 51 -14.53 17.66 -1.59
N VAL A 52 -14.14 17.54 -0.33
CA VAL A 52 -13.27 18.53 0.30
C VAL A 52 -11.85 18.09 0.00
N ASP A 53 -11.23 18.70 -1.00
CA ASP A 53 -9.84 18.43 -1.35
C ASP A 53 -8.93 19.18 -0.37
N THR A 54 -8.66 18.54 0.76
CA THR A 54 -7.85 19.11 1.85
C THR A 54 -6.39 19.27 1.42
N ALA A 55 -5.67 20.21 2.05
CA ALA A 55 -4.23 20.37 1.82
C ALA A 55 -3.45 19.09 2.15
N GLU A 56 -3.91 18.33 3.16
CA GLU A 56 -3.35 17.03 3.55
C GLU A 56 -3.52 15.98 2.45
N ARG A 57 -4.72 15.85 1.87
CA ARG A 57 -4.98 14.95 0.73
C ARG A 57 -4.05 15.26 -0.44
N LYS A 58 -3.94 16.53 -0.83
CA LYS A 58 -3.06 16.97 -1.92
C LYS A 58 -1.59 16.62 -1.66
N LYS A 59 -1.13 16.84 -0.42
CA LYS A 59 0.23 16.51 0.00
C LYS A 59 0.49 15.01 -0.08
N LEU A 60 -0.40 14.18 0.44
CA LEU A 60 -0.27 12.72 0.41
C LEU A 60 -0.28 12.19 -1.03
N ILE A 61 -1.22 12.66 -1.87
CA ILE A 61 -1.23 12.29 -3.30
C ILE A 61 0.10 12.64 -3.98
N ALA A 62 0.65 13.83 -3.72
CA ALA A 62 1.93 14.24 -4.31
C ALA A 62 3.11 13.38 -3.84
N LEU A 63 3.12 12.90 -2.58
CA LEU A 63 4.18 12.02 -2.07
C LEU A 63 4.27 10.68 -2.81
N PHE A 64 3.15 10.21 -3.39
CA PHE A 64 3.08 8.93 -4.09
C PHE A 64 2.94 9.08 -5.62
N GLY A 65 3.53 10.12 -6.20
CA GLY A 65 3.57 10.32 -7.66
C GLY A 65 2.27 10.83 -8.29
N GLY A 66 1.33 11.28 -7.46
CA GLY A 66 0.05 11.79 -7.92
C GLY A 66 -1.05 10.72 -8.01
N GLU A 67 -2.21 11.15 -8.52
CA GLU A 67 -3.34 10.27 -8.79
C GLU A 67 -3.08 9.45 -10.06
N TYR A 68 -3.23 8.14 -9.96
CA TYR A 68 -3.18 7.25 -11.11
C TYR A 68 -4.60 7.00 -11.66
N ARG A 69 -4.81 7.30 -12.94
CA ARG A 69 -6.10 7.13 -13.60
C ARG A 69 -6.12 5.86 -14.43
N TRP A 70 -6.99 4.94 -14.04
CA TRP A 70 -7.22 3.69 -14.75
C TRP A 70 -8.69 3.29 -14.58
N PRO A 71 -9.58 3.74 -15.50
CA PRO A 71 -11.03 3.68 -15.28
C PRO A 71 -11.58 2.29 -14.94
N LYS A 72 -10.98 1.23 -15.49
CA LYS A 72 -11.37 -0.16 -15.19
C LYS A 72 -11.15 -0.51 -13.72
N ALA A 73 -9.96 -0.23 -13.17
CA ALA A 73 -9.66 -0.49 -11.76
C ALA A 73 -10.39 0.50 -10.85
N GLU A 74 -10.48 1.78 -11.21
CA GLU A 74 -11.23 2.77 -10.42
C GLU A 74 -12.69 2.35 -10.24
N ASN A 75 -13.37 1.93 -11.32
CA ASN A 75 -14.74 1.43 -11.24
C ASN A 75 -14.83 0.16 -10.39
N TYR A 76 -13.91 -0.78 -10.58
CA TYR A 76 -13.87 -2.02 -9.81
C TYR A 76 -13.73 -1.78 -8.30
N LEU A 77 -12.78 -0.94 -7.90
CA LEU A 77 -12.53 -0.60 -6.51
C LEU A 77 -13.69 0.21 -5.91
N ASN A 78 -14.34 1.07 -6.69
CA ASN A 78 -15.53 1.79 -6.24
C ASN A 78 -16.69 0.83 -5.94
N ASP A 79 -16.90 -0.20 -6.76
CA ASP A 79 -17.93 -1.22 -6.52
C ASP A 79 -17.64 -2.02 -5.25
N VAL A 80 -16.37 -2.41 -5.05
CA VAL A 80 -15.92 -3.08 -3.81
C VAL A 80 -16.12 -2.17 -2.60
N LEU A 81 -15.68 -0.91 -2.67
CA LEU A 81 -15.82 0.06 -1.59
C LEU A 81 -17.28 0.28 -1.21
N ASN A 82 -18.17 0.40 -2.19
CA ASN A 82 -19.59 0.63 -1.96
C ASN A 82 -20.23 -0.54 -1.20
N LYS A 83 -19.87 -1.78 -1.54
CA LYS A 83 -20.31 -2.98 -0.81
C LYS A 83 -19.75 -2.98 0.63
N LEU A 84 -18.46 -2.72 0.79
CA LEU A 84 -17.81 -2.69 2.11
C LEU A 84 -18.38 -1.60 3.02
N ALA A 85 -18.54 -0.38 2.52
CA ALA A 85 -19.04 0.76 3.28
C ALA A 85 -20.45 0.51 3.81
N ARG A 86 -21.35 -0.10 3.01
CA ARG A 86 -22.71 -0.45 3.46
C ARG A 86 -22.73 -1.52 4.55
N SER A 87 -21.71 -2.37 4.57
CA SER A 87 -21.57 -3.48 5.52
C SER A 87 -20.61 -3.18 6.68
N SER A 88 -20.06 -1.96 6.75
CA SER A 88 -19.17 -1.52 7.82
C SER A 88 -19.96 -1.07 9.05
N ASP A 89 -19.26 -0.86 10.17
CA ASP A 89 -19.85 -0.30 11.38
C ASP A 89 -20.05 1.23 11.28
N THR A 90 -19.74 1.82 10.12
CA THR A 90 -19.80 3.26 9.80
C THR A 90 -20.53 3.53 8.47
N PRO A 91 -21.76 3.02 8.25
CA PRO A 91 -22.40 3.02 6.93
C PRO A 91 -22.76 4.40 6.36
N ASN A 92 -22.77 5.43 7.21
CA ASN A 92 -23.04 6.82 6.81
C ASN A 92 -21.76 7.63 6.52
N GLN A 93 -20.57 7.05 6.75
CA GLN A 93 -19.30 7.70 6.43
C GLN A 93 -19.14 7.77 4.90
N PRO A 94 -18.90 8.94 4.31
CA PRO A 94 -18.58 9.03 2.89
C PRO A 94 -17.17 8.47 2.66
N TYR A 95 -17.09 7.33 1.97
CA TYR A 95 -15.82 6.76 1.56
C TYR A 95 -15.49 7.06 0.10
N ARG A 96 -14.21 7.20 -0.20
CA ARG A 96 -13.68 7.36 -1.56
C ARG A 96 -12.37 6.62 -1.68
N VAL A 97 -12.20 5.83 -2.74
CA VAL A 97 -10.90 5.22 -3.07
C VAL A 97 -10.18 6.05 -4.14
N THR A 98 -8.88 6.25 -3.96
CA THR A 98 -7.98 6.93 -4.89
C THR A 98 -6.80 6.03 -5.19
N ILE A 99 -6.51 5.77 -6.47
CA ILE A 99 -5.32 5.01 -6.87
C ILE A 99 -4.12 5.97 -6.91
N LEU A 100 -3.03 5.64 -6.22
CA LEU A 100 -1.80 6.42 -6.19
C LEU A 100 -0.79 5.89 -7.21
N ASN A 101 -0.09 6.79 -7.90
CA ASN A 101 0.88 6.47 -8.95
C ASN A 101 2.24 5.99 -8.41
N SER A 102 2.21 5.00 -7.51
CA SER A 102 3.41 4.43 -6.92
C SER A 102 3.46 2.91 -7.09
N GLY A 103 4.65 2.40 -7.44
CA GLY A 103 4.96 0.97 -7.47
C GLY A 103 5.18 0.37 -6.08
N VAL A 104 5.30 1.20 -5.03
CA VAL A 104 5.35 0.75 -3.64
C VAL A 104 4.06 0.03 -3.27
N ILE A 105 4.14 -1.03 -2.48
CA ILE A 105 2.97 -1.78 -1.97
C ILE A 105 2.46 -1.05 -0.72
N ASN A 106 1.39 -0.27 -0.86
CA ASN A 106 0.79 0.49 0.25
C ASN A 106 -0.71 0.78 0.06
N ALA A 107 -1.43 0.89 1.16
CA ALA A 107 -2.78 1.44 1.27
C ALA A 107 -2.92 2.17 2.62
N PHE A 108 -3.76 3.20 2.67
CA PHE A 108 -4.07 3.90 3.92
C PHE A 108 -5.39 4.65 3.82
N ALA A 109 -6.02 4.91 4.96
CA ALA A 109 -7.18 5.79 5.06
C ALA A 109 -6.95 7.03 5.94
N LEU A 110 -7.57 8.13 5.54
CA LEU A 110 -7.74 9.31 6.39
C LEU A 110 -9.04 9.22 7.20
N PRO A 111 -9.13 9.90 8.36
CA PRO A 111 -10.37 10.00 9.13
C PRO A 111 -11.56 10.57 8.33
N SER A 112 -11.31 11.26 7.22
CA SER A 112 -12.34 11.76 6.29
C SER A 112 -13.06 10.65 5.51
N GLY A 113 -12.55 9.42 5.49
CA GLY A 113 -13.01 8.35 4.61
C GLY A 113 -12.31 8.31 3.24
N ASP A 114 -11.27 9.13 3.04
CA ASP A 114 -10.37 8.99 1.91
C ASP A 114 -9.49 7.75 2.07
N LEU A 115 -9.71 6.74 1.24
CA LEU A 115 -8.88 5.56 1.09
C LEU A 115 -7.93 5.77 -0.10
N PHE A 116 -6.68 5.43 0.10
CA PHE A 116 -5.65 5.46 -0.93
C PHE A 116 -5.08 4.06 -1.11
N VAL A 117 -4.90 3.66 -2.36
CA VAL A 117 -4.32 2.37 -2.72
C VAL A 117 -3.30 2.60 -3.83
N THR A 118 -2.10 2.06 -3.68
CA THR A 118 -1.02 2.19 -4.68
C THR A 118 -1.17 1.19 -5.83
N ARG A 119 -0.52 1.46 -6.97
CA ARG A 119 -0.41 0.46 -8.06
C ARG A 119 0.27 -0.82 -7.59
N GLY A 120 1.30 -0.71 -6.75
CA GLY A 120 1.99 -1.87 -6.16
C GLY A 120 1.06 -2.77 -5.34
N MET A 121 0.22 -2.17 -4.49
CA MET A 121 -0.79 -2.89 -3.71
C MET A 121 -1.80 -3.64 -4.61
N LEU A 122 -2.30 -2.97 -5.64
CA LEU A 122 -3.21 -3.60 -6.61
C LEU A 122 -2.54 -4.74 -7.39
N ALA A 123 -1.28 -4.55 -7.77
CA ALA A 123 -0.50 -5.57 -8.46
C ALA A 123 -0.29 -6.81 -7.58
N LEU A 124 -0.07 -6.63 -6.27
CA LEU A 124 0.15 -7.73 -5.33
C LEU A 124 -1.12 -8.56 -5.10
N ALA A 125 -2.28 -7.93 -4.87
CA ALA A 125 -3.53 -8.66 -4.66
C ALA A 125 -3.90 -9.52 -5.88
N ASN A 126 -4.52 -10.68 -5.64
CA ASN A 126 -4.77 -11.70 -6.64
C ASN A 126 -6.25 -11.96 -6.92
N ASP A 127 -7.15 -11.54 -6.03
CA ASP A 127 -8.58 -11.62 -6.26
C ASP A 127 -9.35 -10.48 -5.57
N THR A 128 -10.67 -10.50 -5.75
CA THR A 128 -11.57 -9.49 -5.18
C THR A 128 -11.64 -9.56 -3.65
N ALA A 129 -11.51 -10.75 -3.04
CA ALA A 129 -11.58 -10.89 -1.60
C ALA A 129 -10.35 -10.30 -0.91
N GLU A 130 -9.18 -10.44 -1.52
CA GLU A 130 -7.93 -9.87 -1.00
C GLU A 130 -7.92 -8.35 -1.05
N ILE A 131 -8.27 -7.75 -2.20
CA ILE A 131 -8.35 -6.28 -2.28
C ILE A 131 -9.49 -5.74 -1.39
N ALA A 132 -10.59 -6.48 -1.26
CA ALA A 132 -11.65 -6.14 -0.32
C ALA A 132 -11.16 -6.20 1.13
N ALA A 133 -10.34 -7.20 1.48
CA ALA A 133 -9.75 -7.31 2.82
C ALA A 133 -8.81 -6.13 3.12
N VAL A 134 -7.96 -5.72 2.17
CA VAL A 134 -7.13 -4.51 2.32
C VAL A 134 -7.98 -3.27 2.56
N MET A 135 -9.01 -3.04 1.73
CA MET A 135 -9.88 -1.87 1.90
C MET A 135 -10.70 -1.94 3.19
N ALA A 136 -11.14 -3.13 3.60
CA ALA A 136 -11.88 -3.34 4.84
C ALA A 136 -11.01 -3.13 6.08
N HIS A 137 -9.72 -3.50 6.02
CA HIS A 137 -8.73 -3.20 7.06
C HIS A 137 -8.58 -1.69 7.27
N GLU A 138 -8.46 -0.92 6.19
CA GLU A 138 -8.42 0.55 6.25
C GLU A 138 -9.71 1.16 6.82
N ILE A 139 -10.87 0.61 6.44
CA ILE A 139 -12.16 0.97 7.06
C ILE A 139 -12.16 0.62 8.55
N GLY A 140 -11.51 -0.48 8.95
CA GLY A 140 -11.29 -0.87 10.34
C GLY A 140 -10.53 0.20 11.14
N HIS A 141 -9.43 0.72 10.59
CA HIS A 141 -8.69 1.84 11.21
C HIS A 141 -9.54 3.11 11.38
N VAL A 142 -10.36 3.44 10.38
CA VAL A 142 -11.30 4.57 10.45
C VAL A 142 -12.36 4.33 11.53
N THR A 143 -12.96 3.14 11.55
CA THR A 143 -14.01 2.73 12.50
C THR A 143 -13.50 2.79 13.94
N ALA A 144 -12.31 2.24 14.20
CA ALA A 144 -11.68 2.25 15.52
C ALA A 144 -10.99 3.59 15.85
N ARG A 145 -11.03 4.58 14.94
CA ARG A 145 -10.46 5.92 15.09
C ARG A 145 -8.96 5.89 15.45
N HIS A 146 -8.22 4.89 14.99
CA HIS A 146 -6.82 4.68 15.39
C HIS A 146 -5.93 5.89 15.07
N ALA A 147 -6.11 6.53 13.92
CA ALA A 147 -5.36 7.74 13.54
C ALA A 147 -5.65 8.93 14.48
N PHE A 148 -6.90 9.09 14.92
CA PHE A 148 -7.27 10.14 15.88
C PHE A 148 -6.65 9.90 17.25
N LEU A 149 -6.76 8.67 17.76
CA LEU A 149 -6.19 8.28 19.05
C LEU A 149 -4.66 8.47 19.08
N ARG A 150 -3.98 8.18 17.97
CA ARG A 150 -2.54 8.44 17.83
C ARG A 150 -2.24 9.93 17.88
N ALA A 151 -2.95 10.76 17.12
CA ALA A 151 -2.74 12.20 17.13
C ALA A 151 -3.00 12.82 18.51
N GLU A 152 -3.93 12.26 19.30
CA GLU A 152 -4.17 12.66 20.69
C GLU A 152 -3.03 12.24 21.62
N GLN A 153 -2.50 11.03 21.46
CA GLN A 153 -1.32 10.56 22.18
C GLN A 153 -0.09 11.42 21.86
N GLU A 154 0.12 11.79 20.59
CA GLU A 154 1.19 12.70 20.17
C GLU A 154 1.06 14.08 20.82
N LYS A 155 -0.14 14.66 20.81
CA LYS A 155 -0.41 15.94 21.47
C LYS A 155 -0.15 15.84 22.98
N THR A 156 -0.60 14.77 23.61
CA THR A 156 -0.40 14.53 25.03
C THR A 156 1.09 14.35 25.36
N ALA A 157 1.82 13.57 24.57
CA ALA A 157 3.26 13.40 24.69
C ALA A 157 3.99 14.73 24.52
N GLN A 158 3.63 15.55 23.52
CA GLN A 158 4.18 16.89 23.34
C GLN A 158 3.89 17.81 24.54
N VAL A 159 2.70 17.73 25.15
CA VAL A 159 2.35 18.48 26.35
C VAL A 159 3.17 18.01 27.55
N ILE A 160 3.35 16.70 27.75
CA ILE A 160 4.18 16.13 28.81
C ILE A 160 5.64 16.51 28.63
N THR A 161 6.17 16.39 27.40
CA THR A 161 7.51 16.85 27.06
C THR A 161 7.64 18.32 27.38
N ARG A 162 6.73 19.19 26.91
CA ARG A 162 6.74 20.63 27.24
C ARG A 162 6.64 20.90 28.74
N ALA A 163 5.84 20.15 29.49
CA ALA A 163 5.73 20.30 30.94
C ALA A 163 7.04 19.87 31.65
N ALA A 164 7.67 18.78 31.18
CA ALA A 164 8.99 18.34 31.65
C ALA A 164 10.09 19.34 31.28
N THR A 165 10.01 19.96 30.09
CA THR A 165 10.92 21.03 29.66
C THR A 165 10.68 22.31 30.45
N VAL A 166 9.45 22.64 30.85
CA VAL A 166 9.19 23.80 31.75
C VAL A 166 9.72 23.54 33.17
N ILE A 167 9.69 22.29 33.64
CA ILE A 167 10.33 21.88 34.89
C ILE A 167 11.87 21.93 34.78
N GLN A 168 12.44 21.55 33.64
CA GLN A 168 13.89 21.64 33.37
C GLN A 168 14.39 23.06 33.02
N ASN A 169 13.59 23.90 32.37
CA ASN A 169 13.94 25.27 31.93
C ASN A 169 13.98 26.29 33.08
N ARG A 170 13.74 25.86 34.33
CA ARG A 170 14.26 26.59 35.50
C ARG A 170 15.78 26.45 35.67
N GLN A 171 16.43 25.61 34.88
CA GLN A 171 17.88 25.49 34.77
C GLN A 171 18.30 25.31 33.29
N LYS A 172 18.75 26.42 32.69
CA LYS A 172 19.38 26.57 31.36
C LYS A 172 18.41 26.64 30.15
N GLY A 173 18.71 27.63 29.31
CA GLY A 173 17.89 28.10 28.20
C GLY A 173 17.92 27.19 26.98
N GLU A 174 16.71 26.81 26.59
CA GLU A 174 16.14 26.48 25.28
C GLU A 174 17.05 26.08 24.12
N GLN A 175 16.87 24.81 23.72
CA GLN A 175 16.76 24.43 22.31
C GLN A 175 15.58 23.45 22.20
N VAL A 176 14.44 23.94 21.65
CA VAL A 176 13.31 23.07 21.31
C VAL A 176 13.53 22.63 19.87
N GLU A 177 14.10 21.44 19.70
CA GLU A 177 14.08 20.76 18.41
C GLU A 177 12.64 20.36 18.08
N THR A 178 12.15 20.88 16.96
CA THR A 178 10.90 20.43 16.35
C THR A 178 11.07 18.99 15.90
N THR A 179 10.44 18.07 16.61
CA THR A 179 10.31 16.66 16.22
C THR A 179 9.51 16.60 14.91
N SER A 180 10.20 16.56 13.78
CA SER A 180 9.59 16.47 12.46
C SER A 180 9.09 15.04 12.20
N ALA A 181 7.82 14.80 12.55
CA ALA A 181 6.78 14.15 11.75
C ALA A 181 7.04 12.81 11.02
N LEU A 182 8.12 12.09 11.28
CA LEU A 182 8.44 10.80 10.63
C LEU A 182 8.79 9.66 11.62
N SER A 183 8.51 9.81 12.92
CA SER A 183 9.22 9.05 13.97
C SER A 183 8.37 8.25 14.99
N LEU A 184 7.21 7.69 14.61
CA LEU A 184 6.49 6.63 15.37
C LEU A 184 5.79 5.64 14.40
N ALA A 185 6.58 5.01 13.54
CA ALA A 185 6.29 4.60 12.16
C ALA A 185 5.27 3.45 11.87
N GLY A 186 4.31 3.14 12.74
CA GLY A 186 3.25 2.15 12.44
C GLY A 186 2.10 2.12 13.45
N PHE A 187 1.02 1.42 13.16
CA PHE A 187 -0.01 1.12 14.17
C PHE A 187 0.52 0.11 15.18
N SER A 188 0.05 0.19 16.43
CA SER A 188 0.44 -0.81 17.41
C SER A 188 -0.05 -2.19 16.97
N ARG A 189 0.63 -3.25 17.39
CA ARG A 189 0.19 -4.62 17.09
C ARG A 189 -1.28 -4.87 17.48
N GLN A 190 -1.73 -4.29 18.58
CA GLN A 190 -3.13 -4.41 19.03
C GLN A 190 -4.09 -3.69 18.08
N GLN A 191 -3.71 -2.50 17.59
CA GLN A 191 -4.50 -1.76 16.61
C GLN A 191 -4.58 -2.51 15.28
N GLU A 192 -3.50 -3.17 14.84
CA GLU A 192 -3.53 -4.01 13.63
C GLU A 192 -4.48 -5.20 13.79
N LEU A 193 -4.37 -5.95 14.89
CA LEU A 193 -5.26 -7.09 15.16
C LEU A 193 -6.73 -6.67 15.28
N GLU A 194 -6.99 -5.50 15.87
CA GLU A 194 -8.35 -4.95 15.93
C GLU A 194 -8.88 -4.55 14.55
N ALA A 195 -8.06 -3.88 13.73
CA ALA A 195 -8.41 -3.51 12.38
C ALA A 195 -8.63 -4.75 11.48
N ASP A 196 -7.77 -5.78 11.60
CA ASP A 196 -7.93 -7.07 10.92
C ASP A 196 -9.29 -7.69 11.29
N ARG A 197 -9.62 -7.77 12.59
CA ARG A 197 -10.89 -8.35 13.07
C ARG A 197 -12.11 -7.59 12.54
N ILE A 198 -12.09 -6.25 12.61
CA ILE A 198 -13.19 -5.42 12.11
C ILE A 198 -13.33 -5.58 10.60
N GLY A 199 -12.21 -5.51 9.87
CA GLY A 199 -12.15 -5.62 8.42
C GLY A 199 -12.64 -6.96 7.91
N ILE A 200 -12.17 -8.08 8.49
CA ILE A 200 -12.59 -9.44 8.10
C ILE A 200 -14.10 -9.62 8.27
N ARG A 201 -14.68 -9.13 9.37
CA ARG A 201 -16.12 -9.21 9.61
C ARG A 201 -16.91 -8.33 8.64
N ALA A 202 -16.43 -7.11 8.35
CA ALA A 202 -17.05 -6.23 7.38
C ALA A 202 -17.02 -6.82 5.96
N ALA A 203 -15.87 -7.39 5.54
CA ALA A 203 -15.72 -8.06 4.26
C ALA A 203 -16.66 -9.26 4.14
N ALA A 204 -16.76 -10.09 5.18
CA ALA A 204 -17.71 -11.21 5.21
C ALA A 204 -19.16 -10.76 5.11
N ARG A 205 -19.55 -9.70 5.86
CA ARG A 205 -20.90 -9.11 5.76
C ARG A 205 -21.19 -8.50 4.38
N ALA A 206 -20.16 -8.05 3.67
CA ALA A 206 -20.26 -7.60 2.28
C ALA A 206 -20.31 -8.75 1.26
N GLY A 207 -20.22 -10.02 1.71
CA GLY A 207 -20.28 -11.21 0.87
C GLY A 207 -18.94 -11.66 0.31
N TYR A 208 -17.82 -11.07 0.74
CA TYR A 208 -16.48 -11.48 0.32
C TYR A 208 -15.95 -12.64 1.17
N ASP A 209 -15.06 -13.44 0.58
CA ASP A 209 -14.42 -14.56 1.28
C ASP A 209 -13.56 -14.04 2.47
N PRO A 210 -13.89 -14.41 3.73
CA PRO A 210 -13.15 -13.92 4.90
C PRO A 210 -11.69 -14.41 4.95
N PHE A 211 -11.35 -15.46 4.20
CA PHE A 211 -9.97 -15.96 4.11
C PHE A 211 -9.06 -15.07 3.24
N GLY A 212 -9.61 -14.08 2.52
CA GLY A 212 -8.84 -13.13 1.71
C GLY A 212 -7.80 -12.35 2.49
N ALA A 213 -8.11 -11.95 3.73
CA ALA A 213 -7.16 -11.24 4.59
C ALA A 213 -5.90 -12.07 4.88
N ALA A 214 -6.08 -13.34 5.24
CA ALA A 214 -4.95 -14.23 5.53
C ALA A 214 -4.11 -14.52 4.27
N ARG A 215 -4.74 -14.72 3.10
CA ARG A 215 -4.00 -14.90 1.84
C ARG A 215 -3.17 -13.66 1.50
N PHE A 216 -3.80 -12.48 1.56
CA PHE A 216 -3.11 -11.23 1.27
C PHE A 216 -1.94 -10.98 2.23
N LEU A 217 -2.09 -11.25 3.52
CA LEU A 217 -1.01 -11.13 4.51
C LEU A 217 0.18 -12.07 4.19
N ASN A 218 -0.07 -13.29 3.71
CA ASN A 218 1.00 -14.19 3.23
C ASN A 218 1.68 -13.63 1.98
N SER A 219 0.93 -13.03 1.06
CA SER A 219 1.50 -12.38 -0.13
C SER A 219 2.35 -11.16 0.24
N LEU A 220 1.95 -10.40 1.25
CA LEU A 220 2.71 -9.29 1.79
C LEU A 220 4.03 -9.75 2.45
N GLU A 221 3.99 -10.84 3.21
CA GLU A 221 5.19 -11.47 3.81
C GLU A 221 6.18 -11.92 2.72
N ARG A 222 5.71 -12.66 1.72
CA ARG A 222 6.55 -13.09 0.57
C ARG A 222 7.14 -11.93 -0.21
N ALA A 223 6.36 -10.87 -0.45
CA ALA A 223 6.86 -9.67 -1.12
C ALA A 223 7.95 -8.95 -0.30
N SER A 224 7.84 -8.96 1.04
CA SER A 224 8.86 -8.45 1.95
C SER A 224 10.14 -9.30 1.91
N GLU A 225 10.01 -10.61 1.96
CA GLU A 225 11.14 -11.56 1.89
C GLU A 225 11.90 -11.44 0.57
N LEU A 226 11.19 -11.43 -0.56
CA LEU A 226 11.79 -11.29 -1.87
C LEU A 226 12.49 -9.94 -2.03
N ARG A 227 11.89 -8.85 -1.52
CA ARG A 227 12.56 -7.54 -1.48
C ARG A 227 13.87 -7.63 -0.71
N ASN A 228 13.84 -8.17 0.51
CA ASN A 228 15.01 -8.29 1.37
C ASN A 228 16.14 -9.10 0.71
N GLU A 229 15.79 -10.16 -0.03
CA GLU A 229 16.72 -10.96 -0.81
C GLU A 229 17.35 -10.15 -1.95
N MET A 230 16.52 -9.48 -2.77
CA MET A 230 16.99 -8.65 -3.89
C MET A 230 17.85 -7.47 -3.43
N THR A 231 17.58 -6.93 -2.24
CA THR A 231 18.28 -5.78 -1.69
C THR A 231 19.45 -6.14 -0.77
N GLY A 232 19.67 -7.43 -0.47
CA GLY A 232 20.68 -7.89 0.47
C GLY A 232 20.54 -7.31 1.87
N GLN A 233 19.34 -6.89 2.25
CA GLN A 233 19.08 -6.15 3.49
C GLN A 233 17.85 -6.71 4.19
N LYS A 234 18.00 -7.01 5.48
CA LYS A 234 16.87 -6.98 6.42
C LYS A 234 16.74 -5.53 6.85
N SER A 235 15.84 -4.77 6.25
CA SER A 235 15.64 -3.39 6.70
C SER A 235 14.96 -3.39 8.07
N ASP A 236 15.73 -3.18 9.14
CA ASP A 236 15.20 -2.83 10.47
C ASP A 236 14.75 -1.34 10.54
N LYS A 237 14.90 -0.60 9.44
CA LYS A 237 14.37 0.75 9.27
C LYS A 237 12.93 0.68 8.75
N PRO A 238 12.04 1.61 9.14
CA PRO A 238 10.67 1.58 8.69
C PRO A 238 10.56 1.82 7.18
N ASP A 239 10.52 0.74 6.38
CA ASP A 239 9.96 0.74 5.02
C ASP A 239 8.43 0.96 5.11
N LEU A 240 7.73 1.29 4.04
CA LEU A 240 6.27 1.48 4.04
C LEU A 240 5.48 0.17 4.26
N LEU A 241 6.15 -1.00 4.23
CA LEU A 241 5.69 -2.26 4.84
C LEU A 241 5.66 -2.21 6.39
N SER A 242 6.19 -1.15 6.99
CA SER A 242 6.33 -0.97 8.44
C SER A 242 5.18 -0.21 9.07
N THR A 243 4.28 0.39 8.27
CA THR A 243 3.04 0.97 8.81
C THR A 243 2.06 -0.12 9.24
N HIS A 244 2.00 -1.22 8.48
CA HIS A 244 1.13 -2.39 8.67
C HIS A 244 1.85 -3.72 8.36
N PRO A 245 2.90 -4.10 9.11
CA PRO A 245 3.69 -5.29 8.79
C PRO A 245 2.85 -6.57 8.86
N SER A 246 3.04 -7.47 7.88
CA SER A 246 2.53 -8.84 8.02
C SER A 246 3.30 -9.54 9.14
N THR A 247 2.60 -10.29 9.98
CA THR A 247 3.23 -11.11 11.01
C THR A 247 2.55 -12.48 11.08
N PRO A 248 3.28 -13.53 11.47
CA PRO A 248 2.67 -14.86 11.69
C PRO A 248 1.48 -14.82 12.66
N GLU A 249 1.51 -13.91 13.64
CA GLU A 249 0.40 -13.71 14.58
C GLU A 249 -0.84 -13.14 13.90
N ARG A 250 -0.69 -12.10 13.05
CA ARG A 250 -1.81 -11.54 12.28
C ARG A 250 -2.40 -12.56 11.33
N ILE A 251 -1.57 -13.33 10.63
CA ILE A 251 -2.03 -14.42 9.73
C ILE A 251 -2.85 -15.45 10.53
N SER A 252 -2.32 -15.90 11.67
CA SER A 252 -3.00 -16.86 12.54
C SER A 252 -4.33 -16.31 13.09
N ALA A 253 -4.35 -15.06 13.55
CA ALA A 253 -5.55 -14.39 14.03
C ALA A 253 -6.59 -14.21 12.93
N ALA A 254 -6.18 -13.79 11.73
CA ALA A 254 -7.06 -13.64 10.57
C ALA A 254 -7.71 -14.97 10.17
N LEU A 255 -6.92 -16.07 10.16
CA LEU A 255 -7.46 -17.42 9.93
C LEU A 255 -8.44 -17.85 11.02
N GLY A 256 -8.16 -17.50 12.28
CA GLY A 256 -9.04 -17.76 13.41
C GLY A 256 -10.39 -17.05 13.27
N GLU A 257 -10.38 -15.75 12.98
CA GLU A 257 -11.59 -14.95 12.75
C GLU A 257 -12.38 -15.45 11.54
N ALA A 258 -11.71 -15.76 10.42
CA ALA A 258 -12.37 -16.29 9.22
C ALA A 258 -13.10 -17.63 9.49
N ARG A 259 -12.46 -18.54 10.25
CA ARG A 259 -13.07 -19.83 10.64
C ARG A 259 -14.27 -19.70 11.57
N GLN A 260 -14.33 -18.64 12.39
CA GLN A 260 -15.52 -18.35 13.20
C GLN A 260 -16.71 -17.92 12.34
N ILE A 261 -16.45 -17.31 11.18
CA ILE A 261 -17.49 -16.86 10.24
C ILE A 261 -17.99 -18.05 9.41
N GLY A 262 -17.08 -18.89 8.90
CA GLY A 262 -17.46 -20.13 8.23
C GLY A 262 -16.32 -20.88 7.55
N ALA A 263 -16.68 -21.85 6.72
CA ALA A 263 -15.72 -22.66 5.97
C ALA A 263 -15.02 -21.84 4.87
N PRO A 264 -13.81 -22.21 4.43
CA PRO A 264 -13.17 -21.59 3.26
C PRO A 264 -14.09 -21.61 2.03
N GLY A 265 -14.15 -20.48 1.30
CA GLY A 265 -14.87 -20.38 0.02
C GLY A 265 -16.36 -20.04 0.13
N ILE A 266 -16.88 -19.64 1.30
CA ILE A 266 -18.29 -19.23 1.47
C ILE A 266 -18.64 -17.86 0.86
N GLY A 267 -17.64 -17.08 0.44
CA GLY A 267 -17.82 -15.73 -0.12
C GLY A 267 -17.17 -15.56 -1.50
N GLU A 268 -17.39 -14.39 -2.10
CA GLU A 268 -16.85 -14.02 -3.39
C GLU A 268 -15.32 -13.82 -3.31
N ALA A 269 -14.57 -14.59 -4.11
CA ALA A 269 -13.12 -14.47 -4.32
C ALA A 269 -12.83 -14.38 -5.83
N ALA A 270 -13.46 -13.42 -6.51
CA ALA A 270 -13.46 -13.35 -7.96
C ALA A 270 -12.09 -12.89 -8.50
N ARG A 271 -11.27 -13.84 -8.97
CA ARG A 271 -9.93 -13.59 -9.54
C ARG A 271 -9.97 -12.97 -10.93
N ALA A 272 -10.60 -13.65 -11.89
CA ALA A 272 -10.61 -13.24 -13.30
C ALA A 272 -11.10 -11.78 -13.54
N PRO A 273 -12.25 -11.34 -12.98
CA PRO A 273 -12.71 -9.97 -13.20
C PRO A 273 -11.80 -8.92 -12.53
N TYR A 274 -11.23 -9.25 -11.36
CA TYR A 274 -10.25 -8.39 -10.69
C TYR A 274 -9.00 -8.22 -11.56
N LEU A 275 -8.39 -9.32 -12.02
CA LEU A 275 -7.21 -9.27 -12.87
C LEU A 275 -7.49 -8.51 -14.18
N ALA A 276 -8.63 -8.76 -14.82
CA ALA A 276 -9.04 -8.04 -16.03
C ALA A 276 -9.17 -6.52 -15.83
N ALA A 277 -9.51 -6.07 -14.62
CA ALA A 277 -9.56 -4.65 -14.28
C ALA A 277 -8.15 -4.02 -14.24
N LEU A 278 -7.11 -4.80 -13.97
CA LEU A 278 -5.71 -4.35 -13.88
C LEU A 278 -4.94 -4.44 -15.20
N ASP A 279 -5.43 -5.16 -16.19
CA ASP A 279 -4.71 -5.42 -17.45
C ASP A 279 -4.31 -4.12 -18.16
N GLY A 280 -3.01 -3.90 -18.34
CA GLY A 280 -2.43 -2.72 -18.98
C GLY A 280 -1.97 -1.60 -18.04
N MET A 281 -2.23 -1.73 -16.72
CA MET A 281 -1.72 -0.81 -15.71
C MET A 281 -0.19 -0.79 -15.67
N THR A 282 0.38 0.38 -15.35
CA THR A 282 1.82 0.54 -15.13
C THR A 282 2.26 -0.30 -13.92
N PHE A 283 3.34 -1.06 -14.07
CA PHE A 283 3.98 -1.84 -13.02
C PHE A 283 5.30 -1.20 -12.59
N GLY A 284 5.62 -1.24 -11.29
CA GLY A 284 6.84 -0.63 -10.76
C GLY A 284 6.84 0.90 -10.87
N ASP A 285 8.00 1.49 -11.13
CA ASP A 285 8.15 2.93 -11.26
C ASP A 285 7.43 3.48 -12.50
N ASP A 286 6.91 4.72 -12.41
CA ASP A 286 6.43 5.44 -13.60
C ASP A 286 7.64 6.11 -14.28
N PRO A 287 7.95 5.82 -15.56
CA PRO A 287 9.06 6.45 -16.26
C PRO A 287 9.01 7.99 -16.30
N LYS A 288 7.84 8.60 -16.07
CA LYS A 288 7.72 10.05 -15.91
C LYS A 288 8.50 10.59 -14.69
N ASP A 289 8.69 9.75 -13.69
CA ASP A 289 9.40 10.00 -12.43
C ASP A 289 10.73 9.22 -12.37
N GLY A 290 11.08 8.54 -13.47
CA GLY A 290 12.25 7.68 -13.59
C GLY A 290 11.98 6.22 -13.20
N ALA A 291 12.95 5.35 -13.47
CA ALA A 291 12.83 3.91 -13.26
C ALA A 291 14.15 3.31 -12.77
N ILE A 292 14.04 2.37 -11.83
CA ILE A 292 15.16 1.60 -11.28
C ILE A 292 15.25 0.22 -11.96
N SER A 293 16.47 -0.19 -12.29
CA SER A 293 16.83 -1.55 -12.70
C SER A 293 18.10 -1.96 -11.96
N GLY A 294 17.95 -2.75 -10.88
CA GLY A 294 19.04 -3.06 -9.96
C GLY A 294 19.60 -1.79 -9.31
N ARG A 295 20.88 -1.49 -9.54
CA ARG A 295 21.55 -0.27 -9.04
C ARG A 295 21.43 0.92 -9.98
N ARG A 296 20.87 0.73 -11.17
CA ARG A 296 20.79 1.76 -12.21
C ARG A 296 19.46 2.48 -12.14
N PHE A 297 19.51 3.80 -12.09
CA PHE A 297 18.37 4.69 -12.22
C PHE A 297 18.41 5.41 -13.57
N VAL A 298 17.27 5.50 -14.25
CA VAL A 298 17.10 6.26 -15.49
C VAL A 298 15.90 7.18 -15.38
N HIS A 299 16.02 8.42 -15.85
CA HIS A 299 14.90 9.35 -15.89
C HIS A 299 14.70 9.87 -17.32
N PRO A 300 13.85 9.22 -18.14
CA PRO A 300 13.69 9.55 -19.57
C PRO A 300 13.27 11.00 -19.84
N ARG A 301 12.35 11.54 -19.04
CA ARG A 301 11.85 12.92 -19.17
C ARG A 301 12.91 13.97 -18.83
N LEU A 302 13.62 13.82 -17.71
CA LEU A 302 14.73 14.70 -17.33
C LEU A 302 16.01 14.41 -18.14
N GLY A 303 16.10 13.24 -18.77
CA GLY A 303 17.12 12.87 -19.73
C GLY A 303 18.47 12.52 -19.10
N PHE A 304 18.49 11.86 -17.95
CA PHE A 304 19.73 11.42 -17.30
C PHE A 304 19.66 9.98 -16.77
N ALA A 305 20.82 9.40 -16.54
CA ALA A 305 21.02 8.12 -15.85
C ALA A 305 22.02 8.29 -14.71
N PHE A 306 21.90 7.43 -13.71
CA PHE A 306 22.79 7.34 -12.56
C PHE A 306 22.89 5.87 -12.10
N GLU A 307 24.03 5.48 -11.56
CA GLU A 307 24.28 4.14 -11.04
C GLU A 307 24.78 4.24 -9.60
N ALA A 308 24.03 3.66 -8.66
CA ALA A 308 24.38 3.65 -7.25
C ALA A 308 25.55 2.70 -6.95
N PRO A 309 26.29 2.89 -5.84
CA PRO A 309 27.37 1.98 -5.46
C PRO A 309 26.89 0.55 -5.26
N GLU A 310 27.80 -0.41 -5.33
CA GLU A 310 27.50 -1.81 -5.03
C GLU A 310 26.91 -1.98 -3.63
N GLY A 311 25.95 -2.88 -3.46
CA GLY A 311 25.24 -3.09 -2.18
C GLY A 311 24.13 -2.08 -1.86
N PHE A 312 23.96 -1.02 -2.67
CA PHE A 312 22.82 -0.12 -2.52
C PHE A 312 21.54 -0.70 -3.09
N ALA A 313 20.52 -0.72 -2.24
CA ALA A 313 19.13 -0.91 -2.62
C ALA A 313 18.51 0.46 -2.89
N LEU A 314 17.96 0.65 -4.09
CA LEU A 314 17.35 1.90 -4.50
C LEU A 314 15.82 1.87 -4.34
N GLU A 315 15.27 3.02 -4.01
CA GLU A 315 13.84 3.29 -4.01
C GLU A 315 13.57 4.60 -4.76
N ASN A 316 12.64 4.58 -5.70
CA ASN A 316 12.26 5.76 -6.46
C ASN A 316 11.03 6.43 -5.86
N SER A 317 11.02 7.76 -5.89
CA SER A 317 9.84 8.57 -5.60
C SER A 317 9.79 9.75 -6.58
N HIS A 318 8.63 10.41 -6.68
CA HIS A 318 8.49 11.60 -7.50
C HIS A 318 9.47 12.74 -7.14
N ALA A 319 9.91 12.80 -5.88
CA ALA A 319 10.76 13.90 -5.40
C ALA A 319 12.26 13.57 -5.36
N ALA A 320 12.61 12.29 -5.22
CA ALA A 320 14.00 11.86 -5.05
C ALA A 320 14.15 10.35 -5.29
N VAL A 321 15.35 9.95 -5.68
CA VAL A 321 15.83 8.57 -5.56
C VAL A 321 16.54 8.44 -4.23
N LEU A 322 16.12 7.47 -3.44
CA LEU A 322 16.75 7.12 -2.18
C LEU A 322 17.51 5.82 -2.34
N GLY A 323 18.56 5.63 -1.55
CA GLY A 323 19.25 4.37 -1.48
C GLY A 323 19.74 4.09 -0.07
N VAL A 324 19.83 2.81 0.28
CA VAL A 324 20.39 2.35 1.55
C VAL A 324 21.34 1.19 1.29
N ALA A 325 22.39 1.10 2.09
CA ALA A 325 23.32 -0.04 2.11
C ALA A 325 23.70 -0.39 3.56
N ASN A 326 24.23 -1.60 3.76
CA ASN A 326 24.80 -2.04 5.05
C ASN A 326 23.83 -1.90 6.24
N GLY A 327 22.59 -2.39 6.09
CA GLY A 327 21.55 -2.26 7.13
C GLY A 327 21.16 -0.80 7.42
N GLY A 328 21.42 0.09 6.47
CA GLY A 328 21.20 1.52 6.60
C GLY A 328 22.31 2.28 7.34
N ALA A 329 23.49 1.67 7.54
CA ALA A 329 24.71 2.39 7.93
C ALA A 329 25.24 3.32 6.82
N GLU A 330 24.75 3.11 5.60
CA GLU A 330 24.97 3.96 4.44
C GLU A 330 23.64 4.35 3.81
N ALA A 331 23.58 5.58 3.29
CA ALA A 331 22.41 6.10 2.60
C ALA A 331 22.80 6.98 1.41
N LEU A 332 21.91 7.06 0.44
CA LEU A 332 22.00 7.86 -0.77
C LEU A 332 20.70 8.66 -0.93
N ARG A 333 20.84 9.90 -1.34
CA ARG A 333 19.76 10.72 -1.89
C ARG A 333 20.22 11.36 -3.19
N LEU A 334 19.45 11.18 -4.25
CA LEU A 334 19.56 11.92 -5.50
C LEU A 334 18.25 12.67 -5.73
N ASP A 335 18.32 13.99 -5.85
CA ASP A 335 17.15 14.80 -6.23
C ASP A 335 17.54 15.96 -7.15
N SER A 336 16.55 16.77 -7.53
CA SER A 336 16.76 17.95 -8.35
C SER A 336 16.06 19.17 -7.77
N VAL A 337 16.66 20.34 -8.01
CA VAL A 337 16.06 21.65 -7.74
C VAL A 337 16.28 22.55 -8.94
N ARG A 338 15.39 23.54 -9.12
CA ARG A 338 15.60 24.55 -10.15
C ARG A 338 16.90 25.32 -9.87
N ALA A 339 17.71 25.54 -10.90
CA ALA A 339 18.92 26.33 -10.74
C ALA A 339 18.57 27.77 -10.34
N PRO A 340 19.14 28.32 -9.25
CA PRO A 340 18.94 29.71 -8.88
C PRO A 340 19.58 30.62 -9.92
N GLU A 341 18.84 31.61 -10.41
CA GLU A 341 19.35 32.57 -11.40
C GLU A 341 20.58 33.32 -10.85
N GLY A 342 21.64 33.39 -11.66
CA GLY A 342 22.84 34.17 -11.36
C GLY A 342 23.74 33.66 -10.24
N LYS A 343 23.45 32.50 -9.64
CA LYS A 343 24.32 31.89 -8.61
C LYS A 343 25.28 30.87 -9.22
N SER A 344 26.55 30.89 -8.81
CA SER A 344 27.47 29.81 -9.15
C SER A 344 27.12 28.53 -8.38
N LEU A 345 27.63 27.38 -8.86
CA LEU A 345 27.47 26.11 -8.15
C LEU A 345 28.06 26.14 -6.73
N SER A 346 29.21 26.79 -6.57
CA SER A 346 29.86 26.96 -5.27
C SER A 346 29.03 27.83 -4.32
N ASP A 347 28.41 28.92 -4.83
CA ASP A 347 27.51 29.76 -4.04
C ASP A 347 26.25 29.00 -3.62
N TYR A 348 25.73 28.15 -4.51
CA TYR A 348 24.60 27.30 -4.19
C TYR A 348 24.96 26.27 -3.10
N LEU A 349 26.10 25.58 -3.25
CA LEU A 349 26.56 24.58 -2.28
C LEU A 349 26.75 25.18 -0.87
N THR A 350 27.23 26.42 -0.81
CA THR A 350 27.49 27.14 0.45
C THR A 350 26.29 27.93 1.00
N SER A 351 25.11 27.83 0.38
CA SER A 351 23.93 28.61 0.77
C SER A 351 23.23 28.17 2.07
N GLY A 352 23.78 27.18 2.78
CA GLY A 352 23.34 26.77 4.11
C GLY A 352 22.28 25.66 4.16
N TRP A 353 22.04 24.96 3.05
CA TRP A 353 21.11 23.81 3.04
C TRP A 353 21.79 22.47 3.42
N ILE A 354 23.10 22.47 3.62
CA ILE A 354 23.88 21.31 4.09
C ILE A 354 24.45 21.64 5.47
N ASP A 355 23.96 20.96 6.49
CA ASP A 355 24.51 21.07 7.84
C ASP A 355 25.93 20.49 7.90
N GLY A 356 26.85 21.24 8.51
CA GLY A 356 28.21 20.77 8.75
C GLY A 356 29.10 20.64 7.52
N LEU A 357 28.80 21.38 6.44
CA LEU A 357 29.62 21.47 5.23
C LEU A 357 31.07 21.86 5.57
N LEU A 358 32.05 21.13 5.02
CA LEU A 358 33.47 21.39 5.22
C LEU A 358 34.02 22.23 4.06
N SER A 359 34.04 23.55 4.21
CA SER A 359 34.43 24.48 3.14
C SER A 359 35.83 24.23 2.55
N SER A 360 36.76 23.65 3.33
CA SER A 360 38.10 23.28 2.86
C SER A 360 38.13 22.10 1.88
N THR A 361 37.01 21.39 1.73
CA THR A 361 36.88 20.22 0.84
C THR A 361 36.11 20.54 -0.43
N ILE A 362 35.75 21.81 -0.66
CA ILE A 362 35.01 22.24 -1.84
C ILE A 362 35.92 22.13 -3.06
N GLU A 363 35.47 21.35 -4.04
CA GLU A 363 36.19 21.10 -5.29
C GLU A 363 35.24 21.36 -6.46
N THR A 364 35.64 22.22 -7.39
CA THR A 364 34.92 22.41 -8.66
C THR A 364 35.47 21.47 -9.71
N GLY A 365 34.59 20.91 -10.54
CA GLY A 365 35.01 20.01 -11.62
C GLY A 365 33.89 19.74 -12.61
N GLN A 366 33.93 18.54 -13.20
CA GLN A 366 32.90 18.10 -14.13
C GLN A 366 32.58 16.62 -13.92
N VAL A 367 31.36 16.22 -14.25
CA VAL A 367 30.91 14.82 -14.30
C VAL A 367 30.42 14.53 -15.71
N ASN A 368 31.14 13.69 -16.47
CA ASN A 368 30.83 13.39 -17.87
C ASN A 368 30.58 14.64 -18.74
N GLY A 369 31.40 15.68 -18.56
CA GLY A 369 31.30 16.95 -19.28
C GLY A 369 30.30 17.95 -18.69
N LEU A 370 29.58 17.59 -17.62
CA LEU A 370 28.62 18.46 -16.94
C LEU A 370 29.31 19.24 -15.81
N PRO A 371 29.12 20.57 -15.69
CA PRO A 371 29.68 21.35 -14.59
C PRO A 371 29.21 20.81 -13.24
N ALA A 372 30.15 20.65 -12.29
CA ALA A 372 29.85 20.10 -10.99
C ALA A 372 30.70 20.76 -9.88
N VAL A 373 30.17 20.70 -8.66
CA VAL A 373 30.91 21.01 -7.44
C VAL A 373 30.72 19.88 -6.43
N PHE A 374 31.77 19.58 -5.68
CA PHE A 374 31.82 18.51 -4.70
C PHE A 374 32.25 19.06 -3.35
N ALA A 375 31.80 18.44 -2.27
CA ALA A 375 32.31 18.70 -0.93
C ALA A 375 31.98 17.54 0.01
N ASP A 376 32.66 17.53 1.14
CA ASP A 376 32.31 16.69 2.28
C ASP A 376 31.58 17.52 3.34
N ALA A 377 30.75 16.86 4.14
CA ALA A 377 30.09 17.46 5.31
C ALA A 377 30.09 16.50 6.49
N ARG A 378 29.92 17.02 7.71
CA ARG A 378 29.80 16.21 8.93
C ARG A 378 28.76 16.78 9.87
N ALA A 379 27.77 15.98 10.23
CA ALA A 379 26.74 16.33 11.20
C ALA A 379 26.50 15.15 12.16
N GLY A 380 26.76 15.37 13.46
CA GLY A 380 26.71 14.31 14.47
C GLY A 380 27.67 13.16 14.14
N GLU A 381 27.11 11.95 14.07
CA GLU A 381 27.84 10.71 13.71
C GLU A 381 27.92 10.45 12.21
N TRP A 382 27.29 11.28 11.39
CA TRP A 382 27.22 11.08 9.95
C TRP A 382 28.24 11.95 9.22
N ASN A 383 28.88 11.34 8.22
CA ASN A 383 29.73 12.01 7.26
C ASN A 383 29.05 11.93 5.91
N PHE A 384 29.21 12.97 5.10
CA PHE A 384 28.55 13.09 3.82
C PHE A 384 29.55 13.35 2.70
N ARG A 385 29.31 12.75 1.54
CA ARG A 385 29.92 13.16 0.26
C ARG A 385 28.81 13.74 -0.61
N VAL A 386 29.01 14.98 -1.04
CA VAL A 386 28.00 15.74 -1.80
C VAL A 386 28.54 16.09 -3.16
N ALA A 387 27.70 15.93 -4.18
CA ALA A 387 27.90 16.48 -5.51
C ALA A 387 26.68 17.31 -5.92
N VAL A 388 26.92 18.48 -6.51
CA VAL A 388 25.89 19.26 -7.20
C VAL A 388 26.30 19.37 -8.65
N ILE A 389 25.48 18.84 -9.55
CA ILE A 389 25.73 18.76 -10.99
C ILE A 389 24.71 19.64 -11.72
N ALA A 390 25.19 20.59 -12.52
CA ALA A 390 24.33 21.37 -13.40
C ALA A 390 24.00 20.57 -14.66
N TYR A 391 22.70 20.38 -14.94
CA TYR A 391 22.27 19.79 -16.18
C TYR A 391 20.93 20.38 -16.63
N ARG A 392 20.92 20.92 -17.85
CA ARG A 392 19.83 21.74 -18.38
C ARG A 392 19.56 22.93 -17.44
N ASP A 393 18.34 23.11 -16.98
CA ASP A 393 17.95 24.22 -16.12
C ASP A 393 17.95 23.89 -14.62
N ASP A 394 18.36 22.67 -14.26
CA ASP A 394 18.24 22.15 -12.91
C ASP A 394 19.61 21.81 -12.32
N LEU A 395 19.66 21.79 -10.99
CA LEU A 395 20.78 21.30 -10.20
C LEU A 395 20.41 19.94 -9.61
N TYR A 396 21.20 18.93 -9.94
CA TYR A 396 21.06 17.59 -9.39
C TYR A 396 21.97 17.43 -8.18
N ARG A 397 21.40 17.04 -7.05
CA ARG A 397 22.13 16.89 -5.79
C ARG A 397 22.25 15.40 -5.49
N ILE A 398 23.47 14.90 -5.43
CA ILE A 398 23.79 13.53 -5.01
C ILE A 398 24.44 13.63 -3.64
N ILE A 399 23.82 13.01 -2.64
CA ILE A 399 24.24 13.05 -1.24
C ILE A 399 24.39 11.62 -0.76
N PHE A 400 25.62 11.21 -0.47
CA PHE A 400 25.90 9.99 0.26
C PHE A 400 26.10 10.30 1.73
N ALA A 401 25.59 9.44 2.61
CA ALA A 401 25.78 9.50 4.05
C ALA A 401 26.35 8.18 4.57
N VAL A 402 27.36 8.25 5.43
CA VAL A 402 28.02 7.09 6.04
C VAL A 402 28.53 7.41 7.45
N LYS A 403 28.56 6.41 8.34
CA LYS A 403 29.11 6.56 9.70
C LYS A 403 30.62 6.85 9.72
N ALA A 404 31.38 6.27 8.79
CA ALA A 404 32.80 6.51 8.62
C ALA A 404 33.15 6.67 7.13
N LEU A 405 33.55 7.87 6.72
CA LEU A 405 33.96 8.15 5.34
C LEU A 405 35.42 7.76 5.12
N THR A 406 35.68 6.46 4.96
CA THR A 406 37.01 5.93 4.63
C THR A 406 37.43 6.35 3.20
N PRO A 407 38.72 6.28 2.84
CA PRO A 407 39.16 6.53 1.47
C PRO A 407 38.46 5.64 0.43
N GLU A 408 38.20 4.38 0.78
CA GLU A 408 37.47 3.43 -0.06
C GLU A 408 36.00 3.84 -0.25
N ALA A 409 35.29 4.16 0.84
CA ALA A 409 33.90 4.64 0.74
C ALA A 409 33.81 5.92 -0.10
N ARG A 410 34.73 6.88 0.11
CA ARG A 410 34.81 8.10 -0.70
C ARG A 410 35.06 7.78 -2.17
N GLN A 411 35.94 6.83 -2.49
CA GLN A 411 36.20 6.42 -3.86
C GLN A 411 34.95 5.78 -4.49
N ASN A 412 34.26 4.89 -3.79
CA ASN A 412 33.02 4.26 -4.27
C ASN A 412 31.93 5.29 -4.56
N PHE A 413 31.72 6.26 -3.66
CA PHE A 413 30.79 7.36 -3.88
C PHE A 413 31.20 8.23 -5.07
N THR A 414 32.50 8.51 -5.23
CA THR A 414 33.02 9.30 -6.35
C THR A 414 32.82 8.58 -7.68
N THR A 415 33.07 7.27 -7.74
CA THR A 415 32.79 6.43 -8.91
C THR A 415 31.30 6.47 -9.28
N SER A 416 30.41 6.34 -8.29
CA SER A 416 28.96 6.43 -8.49
C SER A 416 28.52 7.82 -8.96
N ILE A 417 29.04 8.91 -8.38
CA ILE A 417 28.82 10.28 -8.88
C ILE A 417 29.26 10.38 -10.35
N GLY A 418 30.41 9.81 -10.68
CA GLY A 418 30.96 9.71 -12.03
C GLY A 418 30.08 8.98 -13.05
N SER A 419 29.09 8.21 -12.60
CA SER A 419 28.14 7.53 -13.48
C SER A 419 27.01 8.45 -13.98
N PHE A 420 26.80 9.61 -13.33
CA PHE A 420 25.74 10.54 -13.72
C PHE A 420 25.99 11.07 -15.13
N ARG A 421 25.03 10.86 -16.04
CA ARG A 421 25.19 11.29 -17.44
C ARG A 421 23.86 11.58 -18.11
N ALA A 422 23.92 12.34 -19.19
CA ALA A 422 22.80 12.45 -20.11
C ALA A 422 22.44 11.07 -20.73
N LEU A 423 21.15 10.82 -20.92
CA LEU A 423 20.66 9.64 -21.63
C LEU A 423 20.86 9.80 -23.14
N ALA A 424 21.25 8.73 -23.81
CA ALA A 424 21.23 8.69 -25.27
C ALA A 424 19.77 8.63 -25.78
N PRO A 425 19.47 9.19 -26.98
CA PRO A 425 18.11 9.17 -27.54
C PRO A 425 17.49 7.78 -27.64
N GLU A 426 18.29 6.75 -27.93
CA GLU A 426 17.82 5.37 -28.00
C GLU A 426 17.45 4.80 -26.62
N GLU A 427 18.15 5.20 -25.56
CA GLU A 427 17.81 4.80 -24.18
C GLU A 427 16.51 5.46 -23.69
N ILE A 428 16.21 6.67 -24.17
CA ILE A 428 14.94 7.34 -23.88
C ILE A 428 13.77 6.59 -24.54
N LYS A 429 13.98 6.04 -25.74
CA LYS A 429 12.94 5.28 -26.47
C LYS A 429 12.67 3.91 -25.85
N THR A 430 13.70 3.25 -25.31
CA THR A 430 13.59 1.90 -24.72
C THR A 430 13.22 1.89 -23.24
N ALA A 431 13.29 3.04 -22.55
CA ALA A 431 12.81 3.21 -21.18
C ALA A 431 11.26 3.30 -21.10
N SER A 432 10.57 2.37 -21.76
CA SER A 432 9.12 2.22 -21.72
C SER A 432 8.66 1.78 -20.33
N ALA A 433 7.45 2.19 -19.95
CA ALA A 433 6.84 1.79 -18.70
C ALA A 433 6.55 0.28 -18.72
N LEU A 434 7.06 -0.45 -17.73
CA LEU A 434 6.60 -1.80 -17.48
C LEU A 434 5.10 -1.78 -17.21
N ARG A 435 4.40 -2.80 -17.70
CA ARG A 435 2.94 -2.93 -17.58
C ARG A 435 2.57 -4.32 -17.08
N LEU A 436 1.53 -4.38 -16.27
CA LEU A 436 0.81 -5.61 -16.00
C LEU A 436 0.10 -6.05 -17.28
N ARG A 437 0.29 -7.32 -17.65
CA ARG A 437 -0.46 -8.01 -18.69
C ARG A 437 -1.10 -9.24 -18.09
N ILE A 438 -2.36 -9.46 -18.44
CA ILE A 438 -3.10 -10.64 -17.98
C ILE A 438 -3.10 -11.69 -19.08
N VAL A 439 -2.53 -12.85 -18.78
CA VAL A 439 -2.38 -13.96 -19.74
C VAL A 439 -3.03 -15.22 -19.18
N ALA A 440 -3.64 -16.00 -20.07
CA ALA A 440 -4.09 -17.35 -19.75
C ALA A 440 -2.95 -18.34 -20.06
N ALA A 441 -2.64 -19.22 -19.12
CA ALA A 441 -1.62 -20.24 -19.29
C ALA A 441 -2.03 -21.25 -20.37
N GLY A 442 -1.18 -21.47 -21.35
CA GLY A 442 -1.37 -22.48 -22.39
C GLY A 442 -1.09 -23.91 -21.90
N ALA A 443 -1.45 -24.90 -22.71
CA ALA A 443 -1.24 -26.32 -22.39
C ALA A 443 0.24 -26.73 -22.22
N ARG A 444 1.17 -25.93 -22.74
CA ARG A 444 2.63 -26.13 -22.63
C ARG A 444 3.30 -25.12 -21.70
N ASP A 445 2.52 -24.19 -21.15
CA ASP A 445 3.07 -23.19 -20.26
C ASP A 445 3.38 -23.83 -18.91
N THR A 446 4.54 -23.46 -18.39
CA THR A 446 5.05 -23.80 -17.08
C THR A 446 5.35 -22.51 -16.35
N LEU A 447 5.55 -22.61 -15.04
CA LEU A 447 5.99 -21.47 -14.23
C LEU A 447 7.23 -20.79 -14.84
N ALA A 448 8.27 -21.56 -15.15
CA ALA A 448 9.51 -21.03 -15.73
C ALA A 448 9.30 -20.38 -17.11
N THR A 449 8.45 -20.95 -17.97
CA THR A 449 8.22 -20.37 -19.31
C THR A 449 7.33 -19.13 -19.27
N LEU A 450 6.46 -18.98 -18.27
CA LEU A 450 5.70 -17.75 -18.04
C LEU A 450 6.55 -16.67 -17.38
N ALA A 451 7.34 -17.04 -16.37
CA ALA A 451 8.31 -16.15 -15.73
C ALA A 451 9.33 -15.59 -16.74
N ALA A 452 9.79 -16.40 -17.69
CA ALA A 452 10.69 -15.97 -18.76
C ALA A 452 10.09 -14.93 -19.72
N ARG A 453 8.76 -14.73 -19.71
CA ARG A 453 8.09 -13.65 -20.47
C ARG A 453 8.13 -12.32 -19.72
N MET A 454 8.55 -12.30 -18.45
CA MET A 454 8.54 -11.10 -17.63
C MET A 454 9.76 -10.23 -17.88
N ALA A 455 9.55 -8.92 -18.02
CA ALA A 455 10.58 -7.92 -18.18
C ALA A 455 11.07 -7.38 -16.81
N VAL A 456 11.35 -8.26 -15.85
CA VAL A 456 11.68 -7.90 -14.44
C VAL A 456 13.13 -8.18 -14.03
N GLY A 457 13.99 -8.59 -14.97
CA GLY A 457 15.40 -8.87 -14.72
C GLY A 457 15.62 -10.17 -13.94
N ASP A 458 16.50 -10.13 -12.95
CA ASP A 458 16.80 -11.27 -12.08
C ASP A 458 15.60 -11.63 -11.18
N HIS A 459 15.59 -12.86 -10.64
CA HIS A 459 14.49 -13.39 -9.82
C HIS A 459 13.11 -13.44 -10.50
N ALA A 460 13.07 -13.61 -11.83
CA ALA A 460 11.81 -13.60 -12.57
C ALA A 460 10.82 -14.70 -12.14
N VAL A 461 11.33 -15.86 -11.70
CA VAL A 461 10.53 -16.99 -11.21
C VAL A 461 9.87 -16.64 -9.89
N GLU A 462 10.66 -16.15 -8.93
CA GLU A 462 10.24 -15.77 -7.60
C GLU A 462 9.27 -14.58 -7.66
N GLN A 463 9.54 -13.61 -8.52
CA GLN A 463 8.62 -12.49 -8.78
C GLN A 463 7.30 -12.97 -9.42
N PHE A 464 7.34 -13.93 -10.34
CA PHE A 464 6.13 -14.50 -10.95
C PHE A 464 5.28 -15.22 -9.90
N GLU A 465 5.89 -16.02 -9.04
CA GLU A 465 5.24 -16.73 -7.94
C GLU A 465 4.60 -15.77 -6.94
N MET A 466 5.37 -14.79 -6.48
CA MET A 466 4.91 -13.75 -5.57
C MET A 466 3.71 -12.99 -6.16
N LEU A 467 3.84 -12.56 -7.42
CA LEU A 467 2.80 -11.78 -8.07
C LEU A 467 1.52 -12.61 -8.23
N ASN A 468 1.60 -13.92 -8.48
CA ASN A 468 0.45 -14.73 -8.87
C ASN A 468 -0.13 -15.64 -7.79
N GLU A 469 0.49 -15.71 -6.62
CA GLU A 469 0.13 -16.64 -5.53
C GLU A 469 0.14 -18.10 -5.95
N ILE A 470 1.15 -18.47 -6.74
CA ILE A 470 1.26 -19.84 -7.22
C ILE A 470 1.80 -20.72 -6.11
N ALA A 471 1.04 -21.77 -5.79
CA ALA A 471 1.45 -22.81 -4.85
C ALA A 471 2.41 -23.81 -5.53
N GLU A 472 3.06 -24.66 -4.74
CA GLU A 472 4.02 -25.67 -5.23
C GLU A 472 3.51 -26.56 -6.38
N ALA A 473 2.18 -26.72 -6.50
CA ALA A 473 1.53 -27.47 -7.59
C ALA A 473 1.72 -26.84 -8.98
N GLY A 474 2.24 -25.62 -9.07
CA GLY A 474 2.55 -24.92 -10.31
C GLY A 474 1.34 -24.34 -11.04
N VAL A 475 1.56 -23.93 -12.31
CA VAL A 475 0.55 -23.33 -13.19
C VAL A 475 -0.20 -24.43 -13.95
N LYS A 476 -1.52 -24.31 -14.07
CA LYS A 476 -2.36 -25.20 -14.88
C LYS A 476 -2.84 -24.51 -16.16
N PRO A 477 -3.10 -25.25 -17.25
CA PRO A 477 -3.69 -24.68 -18.45
C PRO A 477 -5.03 -24.00 -18.16
N GLY A 478 -5.19 -22.76 -18.63
CA GLY A 478 -6.36 -21.93 -18.38
C GLY A 478 -6.25 -21.02 -17.14
N ASP A 479 -5.24 -21.21 -16.29
CA ASP A 479 -4.99 -20.29 -15.17
C ASP A 479 -4.70 -18.89 -15.70
N VAL A 480 -5.29 -17.88 -15.06
CA VAL A 480 -5.12 -16.47 -15.42
C VAL A 480 -4.04 -15.87 -14.52
N CYS A 481 -2.94 -15.45 -15.16
CA CYS A 481 -1.75 -14.95 -14.51
C CYS A 481 -1.43 -13.51 -14.93
N LYS A 482 -0.86 -12.75 -13.99
CA LYS A 482 -0.18 -11.48 -14.19
C LYS A 482 1.24 -11.76 -14.69
N ILE A 483 1.63 -11.13 -15.79
CA ILE A 483 3.03 -11.00 -16.20
C ILE A 483 3.37 -9.51 -16.35
N VAL A 484 4.65 -9.18 -16.23
CA VAL A 484 5.14 -7.80 -16.40
C VAL A 484 5.81 -7.70 -17.76
N ALA A 485 5.37 -6.80 -18.64
CA ALA A 485 5.91 -6.65 -19.99
C ALA A 485 6.05 -5.17 -20.38
N ASN A 486 6.87 -4.88 -21.39
CA ASN A 486 7.02 -3.54 -21.97
C ASN A 486 5.81 -3.08 -22.79
#